data_AF-A0A1Y4EVM1-F1
#
_entry.id   AF-A0A1Y4EVM1-F1
#
_cell.length_a   1.000
_cell.length_b   1.000
_cell.length_c   1.000
_cell.angle_alpha   90.00
_cell.angle_beta   90.00
_cell.angle_gamma   90.00
#
_symmetry.space_group_name_H-M   'P 1'
#
loop_
_entity.id
_entity.type
_entity.pdbx_description
1 polymer ?
#
loop_
_entity_poly.entity_id
_entity_poly.type
_entity_poly.pdbx_seq_one_letter_code
_entity_poly.pdbx_strand_id
1 'polypeptide(L)'
;MAKKKYYAVKVGRIPGIYGTWDECKAQTDGVSGAQYKSFSSLEEAERYVREAAEDIPNILPEVTNNVALNTQVENQIAALGENEVVAFVDGSYDVTEEKSAFGTIIFSQSGNKDILYKAFTKQLGEEFISLRNVAAELEGVKEAISWALQYNKTKITIYYDYEGIEKWATGQWKANKAITRKYVQFVQEKSKALQIEFIKVPAHAGVKYNEEADSIAKNALLAKGHKTYNDGSVYFVGYSVQDWKTIIQCINDENAEFADEKTISPLTFSQETIGTREKIRVTQDRNTVVINCYRNSKTYVQGKQTVLFQKIISTAIELLGNKQTVIETLNSYHALTLKENEIETRFELVLPHYRHESKKHYTNLLSAVYNTMLTGYMPDYTCLVTPIFRAYEYYLHRILGDIMGLDTETDKGTNNFSFFSKNSVGLYECNNRRKNLLSQQQLDYLNNLYTQYNSVRHPYSHWSASDVDTAVITDIATARDLLNDGLVLIDQYYSLF
;
A
#
# COMPACT_ATOMS: atom_id res chain seq x y z
N MET A 1 50.60 8.96 0.02
CA MET A 1 49.25 8.40 0.30
C MET A 1 48.92 8.68 1.74
N ALA A 2 47.76 9.28 2.05
CA ALA A 2 47.37 9.54 3.44
C ALA A 2 47.15 8.20 4.17
N LYS A 3 47.73 8.03 5.36
CA LYS A 3 47.52 6.83 6.19
C LYS A 3 46.03 6.72 6.53
N LYS A 4 45.41 5.60 6.17
CA LYS A 4 44.02 5.26 6.51
C LYS A 4 43.89 5.25 8.04
N LYS A 5 42.91 5.97 8.58
CA LYS A 5 42.60 6.01 10.02
C LYS A 5 41.28 5.30 10.26
N TYR A 6 41.15 4.67 11.43
CA TYR A 6 39.92 4.05 11.92
C TYR A 6 39.46 4.81 13.15
N TYR A 7 38.17 5.12 13.24
CA TYR A 7 37.60 5.91 14.33
C TYR A 7 36.68 5.03 15.16
N ALA A 8 37.10 4.67 16.37
CA ALA A 8 36.33 3.84 17.27
C ALA A 8 35.52 4.69 18.25
N VAL A 9 34.22 4.43 18.35
CA VAL A 9 33.31 5.03 19.31
C VAL A 9 32.97 3.99 20.38
N LYS A 10 33.39 4.26 21.61
CA LYS A 10 33.14 3.47 22.83
C LYS A 10 31.84 3.92 23.52
N VAL A 11 31.55 5.22 23.55
CA VAL A 11 30.28 5.80 24.02
C VAL A 11 29.82 6.85 23.02
N GLY A 12 28.62 6.67 22.48
CA GLY A 12 28.00 7.50 21.45
C GLY A 12 26.58 7.00 21.15
N ARG A 13 25.91 7.58 20.15
CA ARG A 13 24.59 7.12 19.65
C ARG A 13 24.65 5.65 19.24
N ILE A 14 25.67 5.30 18.45
CA ILE A 14 25.95 3.93 18.01
C ILE A 14 27.46 3.65 18.22
N PRO A 15 27.84 2.87 19.25
CA PRO A 15 29.21 2.39 19.41
C PRO A 15 29.65 1.52 18.23
N GLY A 16 30.92 1.63 17.81
CA GLY A 16 31.41 0.93 16.62
C GLY A 16 32.68 1.55 16.04
N ILE A 17 33.15 1.02 14.91
CA ILE A 17 34.35 1.51 14.22
C ILE A 17 33.93 2.10 12.87
N TYR A 18 34.35 3.33 12.63
CA TYR A 18 34.01 4.13 11.46
C TYR A 18 35.26 4.39 10.60
N GLY A 19 35.05 4.48 9.29
CA GLY A 19 36.13 4.68 8.31
C GLY A 19 36.53 6.14 8.15
N THR A 20 35.67 7.07 8.59
CA THR A 20 35.87 8.51 8.47
C THR A 20 35.55 9.24 9.76
N TRP A 21 36.10 10.46 9.90
CA TRP A 21 35.79 11.32 11.03
C TRP A 21 34.33 11.77 11.04
N ASP A 22 33.74 12.05 9.87
CA ASP A 22 32.36 12.54 9.78
C ASP A 22 31.35 11.48 10.27
N GLU A 23 31.59 10.21 9.96
CA GLU A 23 30.81 9.08 10.48
C GLU A 23 30.94 8.96 12.01
N CYS A 24 32.15 9.05 12.55
CA CYS A 24 32.40 9.01 14.00
C CYS A 24 31.77 10.20 14.73
N LYS A 25 31.88 11.40 14.14
CA LYS A 25 31.30 12.62 14.67
C LYS A 25 29.77 12.53 14.71
N ALA A 26 29.13 11.98 13.67
CA ALA A 26 27.68 11.76 13.67
C ALA A 26 27.20 10.89 14.85
N GLN A 27 28.07 10.05 15.40
CA GLN A 27 27.73 9.22 16.56
C GLN A 27 28.06 9.85 17.92
N THR A 28 28.91 10.88 17.95
CA THR A 28 29.42 11.43 19.21
C THR A 28 28.96 12.86 19.46
N ASP A 29 28.60 13.59 18.41
CA ASP A 29 28.20 15.00 18.48
C ASP A 29 26.87 15.19 19.20
N GLY A 30 26.90 15.95 20.30
CA GLY A 30 25.74 16.17 21.18
C GLY A 30 25.45 15.03 22.18
N VAL A 31 26.31 13.99 22.27
CA VAL A 31 26.16 12.92 23.28
C VAL A 31 26.97 13.26 24.52
N SER A 32 26.28 13.45 25.66
CA SER A 32 26.94 13.71 26.95
C SER A 32 27.79 12.49 27.37
N GLY A 33 29.08 12.70 27.62
CA GLY A 33 30.01 11.63 28.02
C GLY A 33 30.52 10.75 26.88
N ALA A 34 30.43 11.21 25.61
CA ALA A 34 30.94 10.45 24.47
C ALA A 34 32.43 10.08 24.63
N GLN A 35 32.76 8.82 24.33
CA GLN A 35 34.11 8.28 24.35
C GLN A 35 34.44 7.74 22.96
N TYR A 36 35.43 8.32 22.30
CA TYR A 36 35.87 7.89 20.98
C TYR A 36 37.36 8.17 20.78
N LYS A 37 38.01 7.41 19.89
CA LYS A 37 39.43 7.55 19.60
C LYS A 37 39.75 7.09 18.18
N SER A 38 40.75 7.70 17.53
CA SER A 38 41.23 7.28 16.21
C SER A 38 42.49 6.41 16.33
N PHE A 39 42.56 5.36 15.51
CA PHE A 39 43.65 4.38 15.46
C PHE A 39 44.24 4.26 14.05
N SER A 40 45.48 3.78 13.97
CA SER A 40 46.18 3.53 12.70
C SER A 40 45.93 2.13 12.14
N SER A 41 45.45 1.18 12.95
CA SER A 41 45.03 -0.15 12.51
C SER A 41 43.61 -0.48 12.96
N LEU A 42 42.97 -1.40 12.23
CA LEU A 42 41.65 -1.89 12.56
C LEU A 42 41.70 -2.71 13.86
N GLU A 43 42.75 -3.52 14.09
CA GLU A 43 42.84 -4.35 15.30
C GLU A 43 42.93 -3.51 16.59
N GLU A 44 43.60 -2.35 16.55
CA GLU A 44 43.65 -1.43 17.69
C GLU A 44 42.28 -0.78 17.96
N ALA A 45 41.56 -0.41 16.90
CA ALA A 45 40.20 0.13 17.01
C ALA A 45 39.22 -0.91 17.58
N GLU A 46 39.31 -2.17 17.13
CA GLU A 46 38.49 -3.26 17.65
C GLU A 46 38.80 -3.59 19.11
N ARG A 47 40.07 -3.49 19.52
CA ARG A 47 40.46 -3.69 20.93
C ARG A 47 39.91 -2.60 21.83
N TYR A 48 39.95 -1.34 21.39
CA TYR A 48 39.40 -0.22 22.16
C TYR A 48 37.87 -0.30 22.34
N VAL A 49 37.14 -0.80 21.34
CA VAL A 49 35.71 -1.09 21.47
C VAL A 49 35.48 -2.33 22.34
N ARG A 50 36.33 -3.37 22.25
CA ARG A 50 36.24 -4.57 23.09
C ARG A 50 36.58 -4.34 24.56
N GLU A 51 37.52 -3.46 24.88
CA GLU A 51 37.81 -3.01 26.26
C GLU A 51 36.64 -2.21 26.86
N ALA A 52 35.58 -1.89 26.10
CA ALA A 52 34.31 -1.40 26.64
C ALA A 52 33.39 -2.53 27.16
N ALA A 53 33.63 -3.77 26.74
CA ALA A 53 32.86 -4.94 27.13
C ALA A 53 33.37 -5.59 28.43
N GLU A 54 34.57 -5.25 28.91
CA GLU A 54 35.20 -5.86 30.10
C GLU A 54 35.14 -4.98 31.37
N ASP A 55 34.68 -3.74 31.27
CA ASP A 55 34.35 -2.87 32.42
C ASP A 55 32.82 -2.71 32.55
N ILE A 56 32.11 -3.82 32.62
CA ILE A 56 30.65 -3.85 32.85
C ILE A 56 30.36 -4.16 34.32
N PRO A 57 29.85 -3.20 35.11
CA PRO A 57 28.99 -3.52 36.24
C PRO A 57 27.64 -4.03 35.69
N ASN A 58 27.40 -5.34 35.78
CA ASN A 58 26.07 -5.98 35.90
C ASN A 58 25.03 -5.86 34.72
N ILE A 59 25.36 -6.29 33.48
CA ILE A 59 24.40 -6.36 32.33
C ILE A 59 24.01 -7.82 31.91
N LEU A 60 24.56 -8.86 32.55
CA LEU A 60 24.36 -10.27 32.17
C LEU A 60 22.92 -10.86 32.21
N PRO A 61 21.95 -10.37 33.02
CA PRO A 61 20.63 -10.99 33.08
C PRO A 61 19.75 -10.76 31.84
N GLU A 62 19.79 -9.57 31.23
CA GLU A 62 18.81 -9.17 30.22
C GLU A 62 19.05 -9.83 28.85
N VAL A 63 20.30 -9.90 28.39
CA VAL A 63 20.63 -10.50 27.08
C VAL A 63 20.28 -12.00 27.05
N THR A 64 20.54 -12.72 28.15
CA THR A 64 20.22 -14.15 28.28
C THR A 64 18.71 -14.40 28.26
N ASN A 65 17.93 -13.51 28.90
CA ASN A 65 16.48 -13.59 28.92
C ASN A 65 15.85 -13.33 27.53
N ASN A 66 16.40 -12.40 26.75
CA ASN A 66 15.84 -12.06 25.43
C ASN A 66 16.04 -13.17 24.40
N VAL A 67 17.19 -13.86 24.42
CA VAL A 67 17.44 -15.03 23.57
C VAL A 67 16.48 -16.16 23.91
N ALA A 68 16.27 -16.43 25.20
CA ALA A 68 15.33 -17.45 25.65
C ALA A 68 13.89 -17.11 25.24
N LEU A 69 13.47 -15.86 25.39
CA LEU A 69 12.13 -15.40 25.01
C LEU A 69 11.88 -15.49 23.50
N ASN A 70 12.83 -15.05 22.67
CA ASN A 70 12.74 -15.18 21.22
C ASN A 70 12.64 -16.66 20.80
N THR A 71 13.41 -17.55 21.42
CA THR A 71 13.35 -18.99 21.15
C THR A 71 11.99 -19.57 21.52
N GLN A 72 11.42 -19.19 22.68
CA GLN A 72 10.09 -19.62 23.10
C GLN A 72 9.01 -19.16 22.11
N VAL A 73 9.08 -17.92 21.66
CA VAL A 73 8.17 -17.34 20.68
C VAL A 73 8.24 -18.09 19.34
N GLU A 74 9.45 -18.33 18.82
CA GLU A 74 9.62 -19.06 17.56
C GLU A 74 9.10 -20.50 17.65
N ASN A 75 9.33 -21.18 18.77
CA ASN A 75 8.78 -22.51 19.03
C ASN A 75 7.24 -22.49 19.09
N GLN A 76 6.64 -21.46 19.71
CA GLN A 76 5.19 -21.34 19.77
C GLN A 76 4.60 -21.12 18.38
N ILE A 77 5.19 -20.23 17.57
CA ILE A 77 4.75 -19.97 16.19
C ILE A 77 4.84 -21.25 15.35
N ALA A 78 5.94 -22.01 15.50
CA ALA A 78 6.12 -23.28 14.79
C ALA A 78 5.11 -24.37 15.20
N ALA A 79 4.58 -24.29 16.43
CA ALA A 79 3.64 -25.26 16.98
C ALA A 79 2.16 -24.88 16.78
N LEU A 80 1.85 -23.77 16.10
CA LEU A 80 0.48 -23.29 15.92
C LEU A 80 -0.40 -24.30 15.16
N GLY A 81 -1.54 -24.63 15.76
CA GLY A 81 -2.61 -25.36 15.09
C GLY A 81 -3.36 -24.50 14.06
N GLU A 82 -4.18 -25.15 13.22
CA GLU A 82 -4.96 -24.48 12.15
C GLU A 82 -5.87 -23.36 12.68
N ASN A 83 -6.43 -23.54 13.89
CA ASN A 83 -7.37 -22.61 14.53
C ASN A 83 -6.72 -21.69 15.57
N GLU A 84 -5.38 -21.66 15.64
CA GLU A 84 -4.64 -20.87 16.61
C GLU A 84 -3.79 -19.80 15.91
N VAL A 85 -3.67 -18.65 16.55
CA VAL A 85 -2.79 -17.56 16.08
C VAL A 85 -2.04 -16.89 17.22
N VAL A 86 -0.89 -16.32 16.86
CA VAL A 86 -0.08 -15.45 17.74
C VAL A 86 -0.01 -14.07 17.11
N ALA A 87 -0.35 -13.03 17.86
CA ALA A 87 -0.26 -11.64 17.43
C ALA A 87 0.78 -10.88 18.26
N PHE A 88 1.53 -9.99 17.63
CA PHE A 88 2.39 -8.99 18.28
C PHE A 88 1.79 -7.62 18.01
N VAL A 89 1.54 -6.82 19.05
CA VAL A 89 0.93 -5.50 18.93
C VAL A 89 1.82 -4.48 19.61
N ASP A 90 2.08 -3.39 18.90
CA ASP A 90 2.80 -2.23 19.43
C ASP A 90 2.20 -0.94 18.84
N GLY A 91 2.50 0.20 19.45
CA GLY A 91 2.03 1.50 19.02
C GLY A 91 3.05 2.60 19.16
N SER A 92 2.83 3.64 18.38
CA SER A 92 3.72 4.79 18.35
C SER A 92 2.91 6.09 18.33
N TYR A 93 3.51 7.17 18.83
CA TYR A 93 2.93 8.50 18.82
C TYR A 93 3.90 9.58 18.31
N ASP A 94 3.45 10.39 17.36
CA ASP A 94 4.14 11.61 16.92
C ASP A 94 3.51 12.83 17.60
N VAL A 95 4.28 13.47 18.49
CA VAL A 95 3.87 14.67 19.22
C VAL A 95 3.73 15.88 18.31
N THR A 96 4.56 15.98 17.26
CA THR A 96 4.61 17.12 16.34
C THR A 96 3.39 17.14 15.43
N GLU A 97 3.00 15.96 14.94
CA GLU A 97 1.88 15.80 14.00
C GLU A 97 0.56 15.41 14.70
N GLU A 98 0.57 15.27 16.04
CA GLU A 98 -0.55 14.79 16.88
C GLU A 98 -1.19 13.51 16.32
N LYS A 99 -0.34 12.53 15.99
CA LYS A 99 -0.74 11.24 15.39
C LYS A 99 -0.38 10.07 16.27
N SER A 100 -1.24 9.08 16.32
CA SER A 100 -0.95 7.78 16.93
C SER A 100 -1.08 6.71 15.86
N ALA A 101 -0.29 5.64 15.92
CA ALA A 101 -0.44 4.51 15.01
C ALA A 101 -0.14 3.19 15.70
N PHE A 102 -0.72 2.10 15.22
CA PHE A 102 -0.37 0.75 15.65
C PHE A 102 0.29 -0.03 14.53
N GLY A 103 1.10 -1.00 14.94
CA GLY A 103 1.61 -2.09 14.12
C GLY A 103 1.22 -3.41 14.75
N THR A 104 0.77 -4.36 13.94
CA THR A 104 0.36 -5.67 14.39
C THR A 104 0.83 -6.73 13.41
N ILE A 105 1.45 -7.78 13.94
CA ILE A 105 1.89 -8.95 13.18
C ILE A 105 1.11 -10.15 13.68
N ILE A 106 0.49 -10.92 12.79
CA ILE A 106 -0.26 -12.12 13.13
C ILE A 106 0.39 -13.32 12.45
N PHE A 107 0.77 -14.32 13.24
CA PHE A 107 1.25 -15.60 12.77
C PHE A 107 0.14 -16.64 12.85
N SER A 108 -0.05 -17.41 11.78
CA SER A 108 -0.90 -18.58 11.72
C SER A 108 -0.12 -19.83 11.31
N GLN A 109 -0.80 -20.98 11.22
CA GLN A 109 -0.18 -22.27 10.87
C GLN A 109 0.75 -22.15 9.65
N SER A 110 1.84 -22.93 9.67
CA SER A 110 2.88 -22.95 8.62
C SER A 110 3.71 -21.66 8.53
N GLY A 111 3.65 -20.79 9.55
CA GLY A 111 4.44 -19.55 9.59
C GLY A 111 3.90 -18.45 8.68
N ASN A 112 2.64 -18.56 8.26
CA ASN A 112 1.95 -17.50 7.53
C ASN A 112 1.90 -16.25 8.41
N LYS A 113 2.26 -15.11 7.81
CA LYS A 113 2.47 -13.85 8.51
C LYS A 113 1.63 -12.75 7.87
N ASP A 114 0.66 -12.25 8.61
CA ASP A 114 -0.18 -11.12 8.24
C ASP A 114 0.28 -9.87 8.99
N ILE A 115 0.20 -8.71 8.36
CA ILE A 115 0.60 -7.42 8.94
C ILE A 115 -0.58 -6.46 8.86
N LEU A 116 -0.98 -5.91 10.01
CA LEU A 116 -2.01 -4.88 10.12
C LEU A 116 -1.38 -3.61 10.70
N TYR A 117 -1.74 -2.45 10.17
CA TYR A 117 -1.29 -1.18 10.71
C TYR A 117 -2.27 -0.07 10.36
N LYS A 118 -2.34 0.95 11.21
CA LYS A 118 -3.19 2.12 10.97
C LYS A 118 -2.69 3.31 11.75
N ALA A 119 -2.74 4.48 11.12
CA ALA A 119 -2.51 5.76 11.77
C ALA A 119 -3.83 6.50 12.02
N PHE A 120 -3.85 7.26 13.10
CA PHE A 120 -4.99 8.00 13.60
C PHE A 120 -4.56 9.46 13.81
N THR A 121 -5.39 10.38 13.35
CA THR A 121 -5.17 11.82 13.50
C THR A 121 -6.11 12.40 14.56
N LYS A 122 -5.85 13.65 14.93
CA LYS A 122 -6.67 14.46 15.84
C LYS A 122 -8.16 14.53 15.51
N GLN A 123 -8.54 14.28 14.26
CA GLN A 123 -9.94 14.31 13.82
C GLN A 123 -10.81 13.18 14.42
N LEU A 124 -10.20 12.15 15.01
CA LEU A 124 -10.89 11.03 15.66
C LEU A 124 -11.31 11.29 17.11
N GLY A 125 -11.05 12.49 17.64
CA GLY A 125 -11.58 12.98 18.92
C GLY A 125 -10.53 13.21 20.01
N GLU A 126 -10.82 14.15 20.92
CA GLU A 126 -9.89 14.61 21.97
C GLU A 126 -9.42 13.50 22.93
N GLU A 127 -10.29 12.54 23.27
CA GLU A 127 -9.91 11.42 24.15
C GLU A 127 -8.86 10.51 23.53
N PHE A 128 -8.89 10.30 22.20
CA PHE A 128 -7.96 9.41 21.49
C PHE A 128 -6.54 9.98 21.53
N ILE A 129 -6.40 11.29 21.29
CA ILE A 129 -5.12 12.00 21.37
C ILE A 129 -4.58 12.01 22.79
N SER A 130 -5.46 12.11 23.80
CA SER A 130 -5.06 12.11 25.23
C SER A 130 -4.34 10.84 25.67
N LEU A 131 -4.50 9.74 24.93
CA LEU A 131 -3.90 8.44 25.22
C LEU A 131 -2.72 8.10 24.31
N ARG A 132 -2.40 8.93 23.31
CA ARG A 132 -1.21 8.76 22.46
C ARG A 132 -1.12 7.34 21.89
N ASN A 133 0.06 6.70 21.97
CA ASN A 133 0.31 5.34 21.47
C ASN A 133 -0.62 4.30 22.10
N VAL A 134 -0.99 4.47 23.38
CA VAL A 134 -1.88 3.53 24.09
C VAL A 134 -3.23 3.39 23.37
N ALA A 135 -3.81 4.48 22.87
CA ALA A 135 -5.07 4.39 22.12
C ALA A 135 -4.90 3.57 20.84
N ALA A 136 -3.77 3.72 20.15
CA ALA A 136 -3.50 2.98 18.94
C ALA A 136 -3.25 1.49 19.24
N GLU A 137 -2.49 1.15 20.29
CA GLU A 137 -2.27 -0.24 20.72
C GLU A 137 -3.58 -0.96 21.05
N LEU A 138 -4.51 -0.30 21.75
CA LEU A 138 -5.83 -0.85 22.02
C LEU A 138 -6.60 -1.14 20.73
N GLU A 139 -6.48 -0.28 19.71
CA GLU A 139 -7.07 -0.54 18.39
C GLU A 139 -6.35 -1.68 17.67
N GLY A 140 -5.02 -1.78 17.72
CA GLY A 140 -4.26 -2.89 17.15
C GLY A 140 -4.68 -4.26 17.73
N VAL A 141 -4.93 -4.32 19.04
CA VAL A 141 -5.48 -5.52 19.69
C VAL A 141 -6.88 -5.85 19.19
N LYS A 142 -7.75 -4.84 19.02
CA LYS A 142 -9.11 -5.06 18.48
C LYS A 142 -9.08 -5.58 17.05
N GLU A 143 -8.18 -5.06 16.22
CA GLU A 143 -7.98 -5.52 14.84
C GLU A 143 -7.43 -6.95 14.80
N ALA A 144 -6.48 -7.31 15.66
CA ALA A 144 -5.98 -8.68 15.78
C ALA A 144 -7.09 -9.69 16.16
N ILE A 145 -7.93 -9.34 17.13
CA ILE A 145 -9.07 -10.17 17.55
C ILE A 145 -10.11 -10.28 16.43
N SER A 146 -10.40 -9.18 15.73
CA SER A 146 -11.36 -9.17 14.62
C SER A 146 -10.87 -10.04 13.46
N TRP A 147 -9.58 -9.95 13.13
CA TRP A 147 -8.91 -10.82 12.17
C TRP A 147 -9.07 -12.28 12.57
N ALA A 148 -8.77 -12.64 13.82
CA ALA A 148 -8.88 -14.01 14.30
C ALA A 148 -10.31 -14.57 14.15
N LEU A 149 -11.33 -13.78 14.50
CA LEU A 149 -12.73 -14.16 14.32
C LEU A 149 -13.12 -14.30 12.84
N GLN A 150 -12.69 -13.37 11.99
CA GLN A 150 -12.97 -13.38 10.56
C GLN A 150 -12.44 -14.66 9.88
N TYR A 151 -11.26 -15.12 10.29
CA TYR A 151 -10.64 -16.34 9.78
C TYR A 151 -10.97 -17.58 10.63
N ASN A 152 -12.08 -17.54 11.37
CA ASN A 152 -12.64 -18.65 12.16
C ASN A 152 -11.63 -19.28 13.13
N LYS A 153 -10.72 -18.49 13.71
CA LYS A 153 -9.78 -18.96 14.73
C LYS A 153 -10.51 -19.12 16.07
N THR A 154 -10.08 -20.12 16.84
CA THR A 154 -10.64 -20.42 18.16
C THR A 154 -9.75 -19.88 19.29
N LYS A 155 -8.48 -19.59 19.01
CA LYS A 155 -7.52 -19.06 19.98
C LYS A 155 -6.59 -17.99 19.36
N ILE A 156 -6.37 -16.90 20.10
CA ILE A 156 -5.35 -15.89 19.83
C ILE A 156 -4.49 -15.67 21.07
N THR A 157 -3.17 -15.64 20.90
CA THR A 157 -2.21 -15.20 21.92
C THR A 157 -1.63 -13.85 21.52
N ILE A 158 -1.78 -12.83 22.34
CA ILE A 158 -1.40 -11.44 22.03
C ILE A 158 -0.21 -11.03 22.87
N TYR A 159 0.90 -10.76 22.20
CA TYR A 159 2.12 -10.18 22.75
C TYR A 159 2.05 -8.65 22.67
N TYR A 160 2.37 -7.98 23.78
CA TYR A 160 2.34 -6.52 23.89
C TYR A 160 3.29 -6.03 24.98
N ASP A 161 3.64 -4.75 24.97
CA ASP A 161 4.54 -4.14 25.96
C ASP A 161 3.78 -3.33 27.03
N TYR A 162 2.67 -2.69 26.67
CA TYR A 162 1.87 -1.87 27.57
C TYR A 162 0.90 -2.67 28.43
N GLU A 163 1.20 -2.69 29.73
CA GLU A 163 0.49 -3.48 30.74
C GLU A 163 -1.03 -3.20 30.83
N GLY A 164 -1.49 -2.01 30.42
CA GLY A 164 -2.90 -1.65 30.48
C GLY A 164 -3.79 -2.49 29.57
N ILE A 165 -3.25 -3.03 28.48
CA ILE A 165 -3.96 -3.90 27.51
C ILE A 165 -4.64 -5.06 28.24
N GLU A 166 -3.85 -5.88 28.94
CA GLU A 166 -4.37 -7.02 29.70
C GLU A 166 -5.12 -6.59 30.96
N LYS A 167 -4.59 -5.63 31.72
CA LYS A 167 -5.18 -5.27 33.02
C LYS A 167 -6.57 -4.67 32.88
N TRP A 168 -6.85 -3.92 31.81
CA TRP A 168 -8.23 -3.50 31.52
C TRP A 168 -9.10 -4.66 31.07
N ALA A 169 -8.63 -5.49 30.13
CA ALA A 169 -9.38 -6.63 29.61
C ALA A 169 -9.80 -7.62 30.73
N THR A 170 -8.90 -7.88 31.67
CA THR A 170 -9.11 -8.79 32.81
C THR A 170 -9.83 -8.16 34.00
N GLY A 171 -10.10 -6.84 33.96
CA GLY A 171 -10.76 -6.11 35.04
C GLY A 171 -9.87 -5.80 36.25
N GLN A 172 -8.57 -6.08 36.18
CA GLN A 172 -7.60 -5.69 37.23
C GLN A 172 -7.48 -4.16 37.34
N TRP A 173 -7.64 -3.43 36.23
CA TRP A 173 -7.67 -1.97 36.18
C TRP A 173 -9.07 -1.46 35.82
N LYS A 174 -9.48 -0.39 36.49
CA LYS A 174 -10.77 0.27 36.22
C LYS A 174 -10.69 1.12 34.94
N ALA A 175 -11.57 0.86 33.98
CA ALA A 175 -11.66 1.63 32.74
C ALA A 175 -12.47 2.93 32.93
N ASN A 176 -11.76 4.05 33.16
CA ASN A 176 -12.38 5.35 33.44
C ASN A 176 -12.62 6.24 32.20
N LYS A 177 -11.97 5.97 31.05
CA LYS A 177 -12.14 6.75 29.80
C LYS A 177 -13.11 6.04 28.85
N ALA A 178 -13.74 6.76 27.92
CA ALA A 178 -14.73 6.13 27.02
C ALA A 178 -14.07 5.10 26.10
N ILE A 179 -12.89 5.42 25.56
CA ILE A 179 -12.09 4.50 24.74
C ILE A 179 -11.70 3.21 25.49
N THR A 180 -11.26 3.30 26.76
CA THR A 180 -10.90 2.11 27.53
C THR A 180 -12.12 1.29 27.93
N ARG A 181 -13.27 1.92 28.21
CA ARG A 181 -14.54 1.20 28.42
C ARG A 181 -14.99 0.44 27.16
N LYS A 182 -14.91 1.08 25.98
CA LYS A 182 -15.23 0.44 24.70
C LYS A 182 -14.30 -0.74 24.41
N TYR A 183 -13.02 -0.60 24.69
CA TYR A 183 -12.04 -1.69 24.57
C TYR A 183 -12.41 -2.88 25.46
N VAL A 184 -12.67 -2.64 26.76
CA VAL A 184 -13.07 -3.71 27.69
C VAL A 184 -14.34 -4.41 27.23
N GLN A 185 -15.36 -3.65 26.83
CA GLN A 185 -16.61 -4.21 26.31
C GLN A 185 -16.37 -5.08 25.08
N PHE A 186 -15.55 -4.61 24.14
CA PHE A 186 -15.20 -5.36 22.94
C PHE A 186 -14.51 -6.69 23.28
N VAL A 187 -13.46 -6.67 24.11
CA VAL A 187 -12.71 -7.89 24.47
C VAL A 187 -13.60 -8.89 25.23
N GLN A 188 -14.42 -8.41 26.17
CA GLN A 188 -15.37 -9.27 26.91
C GLN A 188 -16.47 -9.87 26.04
N GLU A 189 -16.91 -9.16 25.00
CA GLU A 189 -17.87 -9.69 24.05
C GLU A 189 -17.22 -10.77 23.18
N LYS A 190 -16.03 -10.49 22.64
CA LYS A 190 -15.34 -11.39 21.72
C LYS A 190 -14.75 -12.62 22.41
N SER A 191 -14.39 -12.52 23.69
CA SER A 191 -13.90 -13.65 24.49
C SER A 191 -14.92 -14.79 24.66
N LYS A 192 -16.20 -14.53 24.37
CA LYS A 192 -17.25 -15.57 24.34
C LYS A 192 -17.11 -16.53 23.17
N ALA A 193 -16.47 -16.10 22.08
CA ALA A 193 -16.31 -16.86 20.83
C ALA A 193 -14.84 -17.18 20.50
N LEU A 194 -13.89 -16.51 21.15
CA LEU A 194 -12.45 -16.65 20.91
C LEU A 194 -11.71 -16.74 22.25
N GLN A 195 -10.84 -17.72 22.42
CA GLN A 195 -9.92 -17.76 23.55
C GLN A 195 -8.82 -16.70 23.34
N ILE A 196 -8.77 -15.69 24.20
CA ILE A 196 -7.82 -14.57 24.10
C ILE A 196 -6.83 -14.68 25.27
N GLU A 197 -5.55 -14.89 24.94
CA GLU A 197 -4.44 -14.93 25.90
C GLU A 197 -3.54 -13.70 25.71
N PHE A 198 -3.02 -13.17 26.82
CA PHE A 198 -2.20 -11.97 26.86
C PHE A 198 -0.83 -12.33 27.41
N ILE A 199 0.25 -11.95 26.70
CA ILE A 199 1.63 -12.15 27.14
C ILE A 199 2.38 -10.82 27.08
N LYS A 200 2.69 -10.25 28.24
CA LYS A 200 3.48 -9.03 28.33
C LYS A 200 4.95 -9.31 27.99
N VAL A 201 5.54 -8.47 27.16
CA VAL A 201 6.98 -8.45 26.87
C VAL A 201 7.62 -7.12 27.27
N PRO A 202 8.93 -7.08 27.54
CA PRO A 202 9.59 -5.81 27.83
C PRO A 202 9.73 -4.96 26.56
N ALA A 203 9.39 -3.67 26.64
CA ALA A 203 9.58 -2.71 25.56
C ALA A 203 11.07 -2.53 25.23
N HIS A 204 11.42 -2.45 23.94
CA HIS A 204 12.78 -2.19 23.44
C HIS A 204 13.87 -3.13 23.99
N ALA A 205 13.52 -4.39 24.22
CA ALA A 205 14.41 -5.39 24.80
C ALA A 205 14.88 -6.47 23.80
N GLY A 206 14.95 -6.21 22.49
CA GLY A 206 15.45 -7.21 21.54
C GLY A 206 14.48 -8.37 21.26
N VAL A 207 13.20 -8.22 21.61
CA VAL A 207 12.16 -9.21 21.28
C VAL A 207 11.76 -9.01 19.83
N LYS A 208 12.26 -9.88 18.95
CA LYS A 208 12.30 -9.72 17.49
C LYS A 208 10.98 -9.22 16.89
N TYR A 209 9.86 -9.90 17.18
CA TYR A 209 8.56 -9.56 16.56
C TYR A 209 7.84 -8.41 17.27
N ASN A 210 8.18 -8.11 18.53
CA ASN A 210 7.70 -6.88 19.17
C ASN A 210 8.41 -5.66 18.57
N GLU A 211 9.73 -5.72 18.39
CA GLU A 211 10.48 -4.64 17.74
C GLU A 211 10.05 -4.45 16.28
N GLU A 212 9.67 -5.53 15.61
CA GLU A 212 9.10 -5.43 14.27
C GLU A 212 7.72 -4.75 14.30
N ALA A 213 6.85 -5.06 15.27
CA ALA A 213 5.57 -4.38 15.45
C ALA A 213 5.75 -2.87 15.78
N ASP A 214 6.71 -2.51 16.64
CA ASP A 214 7.10 -1.12 16.92
C ASP A 214 7.58 -0.40 15.66
N SER A 215 8.42 -1.06 14.85
CA SER A 215 8.88 -0.53 13.58
C SER A 215 7.72 -0.27 12.62
N ILE A 216 6.78 -1.21 12.51
CA ILE A 216 5.56 -1.06 11.70
C ILE A 216 4.72 0.11 12.22
N ALA A 217 4.54 0.25 13.54
CA ALA A 217 3.79 1.35 14.14
C ALA A 217 4.44 2.71 13.85
N LYS A 218 5.77 2.81 13.98
CA LYS A 218 6.55 4.00 13.63
C LYS A 218 6.45 4.33 12.14
N ASN A 219 6.53 3.32 11.27
CA ASN A 219 6.35 3.50 9.84
C ASN A 219 4.91 3.95 9.52
N ALA A 220 3.92 3.46 10.25
CA ALA A 220 2.53 3.88 10.11
C ALA A 220 2.32 5.34 10.55
N LEU A 221 3.02 5.84 11.58
CA LEU A 221 3.01 7.30 11.89
C LEU A 221 3.60 8.14 10.76
N LEU A 222 4.68 7.63 10.16
CA LEU A 222 5.28 8.26 9.00
C LEU A 222 4.29 8.21 7.82
N ALA A 223 3.45 7.18 7.72
CA ALA A 223 2.28 7.15 6.86
C ALA A 223 1.19 8.14 7.35
N LYS A 224 1.39 9.43 7.02
CA LYS A 224 0.25 10.24 6.54
C LYS A 224 -0.39 9.35 5.47
N GLY A 225 -1.68 9.00 5.54
CA GLY A 225 -2.31 8.09 4.56
C GLY A 225 -1.64 8.23 3.19
N HIS A 226 -0.86 7.20 2.82
CA HIS A 226 0.25 7.22 1.84
C HIS A 226 1.48 8.09 2.20
N LYS A 227 2.55 7.46 2.72
CA LYS A 227 3.94 7.95 2.57
C LYS A 227 4.87 6.84 2.12
N THR A 228 5.28 6.90 0.85
CA THR A 228 6.44 6.25 0.29
C THR A 228 7.65 7.18 0.44
N TYR A 229 8.59 6.84 1.31
CA TYR A 229 9.76 7.65 1.72
C TYR A 229 9.43 9.09 2.18
N ASN A 230 10.42 9.82 2.69
CA ASN A 230 10.25 11.09 3.40
C ASN A 230 9.55 12.23 2.60
N ASP A 231 9.26 12.05 1.30
CA ASP A 231 8.67 13.05 0.39
C ASP A 231 7.42 12.61 -0.40
N GLY A 232 6.92 11.38 -0.22
CA GLY A 232 5.75 10.87 -0.95
C GLY A 232 6.02 10.46 -2.40
N SER A 233 7.24 10.06 -2.72
CA SER A 233 7.66 9.63 -4.06
C SER A 233 7.26 8.19 -4.41
N VAL A 234 6.80 7.94 -5.64
CA VAL A 234 6.57 6.59 -6.16
C VAL A 234 7.65 6.23 -7.17
N TYR A 235 8.22 5.04 -7.04
CA TYR A 235 9.31 4.56 -7.89
C TYR A 235 8.78 3.72 -9.05
N PHE A 236 9.28 4.01 -10.25
CA PHE A 236 9.08 3.19 -11.43
C PHE A 236 10.43 2.80 -12.01
N VAL A 237 10.51 1.57 -12.51
CA VAL A 237 11.67 1.06 -13.25
C VAL A 237 11.22 0.72 -14.66
N GLY A 238 12.01 1.15 -15.66
CA GLY A 238 11.77 0.82 -17.06
C GLY A 238 11.29 1.99 -17.92
N TYR A 239 10.90 3.11 -17.33
CA TYR A 239 10.49 4.30 -18.08
C TYR A 239 11.65 5.23 -18.43
N SER A 240 11.77 5.54 -19.72
CA SER A 240 12.56 6.64 -20.24
C SER A 240 11.81 7.96 -20.12
N VAL A 241 12.51 9.07 -20.37
CA VAL A 241 11.89 10.41 -20.49
C VAL A 241 10.82 10.43 -21.58
N GLN A 242 11.04 9.71 -22.67
CA GLN A 242 10.07 9.68 -23.77
C GLN A 242 8.81 8.92 -23.37
N ASP A 243 8.95 7.82 -22.63
CA ASP A 243 7.80 7.07 -22.14
C ASP A 243 6.93 7.91 -21.21
N TRP A 244 7.54 8.70 -20.31
CA TRP A 244 6.81 9.63 -19.46
C TRP A 244 6.09 10.73 -20.25
N LYS A 245 6.70 11.25 -21.33
CA LYS A 245 6.01 12.19 -22.22
C LYS A 245 4.81 11.55 -22.90
N THR A 246 4.95 10.30 -23.34
CA THR A 246 3.83 9.53 -23.92
C THR A 246 2.72 9.32 -22.89
N ILE A 247 3.05 8.94 -21.65
CA ILE A 247 2.08 8.81 -20.54
C ILE A 247 1.30 10.11 -20.34
N ILE A 248 2.00 11.25 -20.27
CA ILE A 248 1.37 12.57 -20.10
C ILE A 248 0.48 12.91 -21.30
N GLN A 249 0.89 12.56 -22.51
CA GLN A 249 0.09 12.79 -23.71
C GLN A 249 -1.17 11.92 -23.72
N CYS A 250 -1.09 10.63 -23.36
CA CYS A 250 -2.26 9.76 -23.22
C CYS A 250 -3.29 10.36 -22.24
N ILE A 251 -2.83 10.89 -21.11
CA ILE A 251 -3.70 11.54 -20.12
C ILE A 251 -4.39 12.78 -20.73
N ASN A 252 -3.70 13.55 -21.55
CA ASN A 252 -4.27 14.71 -22.24
C ASN A 252 -5.30 14.31 -23.29
N ASP A 253 -5.02 13.28 -24.07
CA ASP A 253 -5.92 12.78 -25.10
C ASP A 253 -7.21 12.27 -24.47
N GLU A 254 -7.13 11.54 -23.35
CA GLU A 254 -8.29 11.14 -22.55
C GLU A 254 -9.08 12.32 -22.00
N ASN A 255 -8.40 13.36 -21.47
CA ASN A 255 -9.10 14.55 -20.97
C ASN A 255 -9.86 15.28 -22.08
N ALA A 256 -9.35 15.23 -23.32
CA ALA A 256 -9.97 15.87 -24.47
C ALA A 256 -11.26 15.18 -24.92
N GLU A 257 -11.42 13.86 -24.70
CA GLU A 257 -12.67 13.13 -24.98
C GLU A 257 -13.88 13.67 -24.18
N PHE A 258 -13.61 14.41 -23.10
CA PHE A 258 -14.61 14.87 -22.14
C PHE A 258 -14.78 16.39 -22.08
N ALA A 259 -14.23 17.11 -23.07
CA ALA A 259 -14.15 18.57 -23.08
C ALA A 259 -15.52 19.30 -23.14
N ASP A 260 -16.61 18.60 -23.43
CA ASP A 260 -17.95 19.19 -23.60
C ASP A 260 -18.69 19.49 -22.27
N GLU A 261 -18.23 18.98 -21.11
CA GLU A 261 -19.00 19.11 -19.83
C GLU A 261 -18.41 19.99 -18.72
N LYS A 262 -17.19 20.52 -18.84
CA LYS A 262 -16.56 21.57 -18.00
C LYS A 262 -15.09 21.58 -18.39
N THR A 263 -14.54 22.74 -18.75
CA THR A 263 -13.20 22.87 -19.36
C THR A 263 -12.09 22.30 -18.46
N ILE A 264 -11.72 21.02 -18.64
CA ILE A 264 -10.56 20.43 -17.97
C ILE A 264 -9.31 21.04 -18.60
N SER A 265 -8.52 21.78 -17.81
CA SER A 265 -7.26 22.33 -18.30
C SER A 265 -6.32 21.20 -18.74
N PRO A 266 -5.69 21.30 -19.93
CA PRO A 266 -4.73 20.30 -20.38
C PRO A 266 -3.51 20.28 -19.45
N LEU A 267 -2.92 19.09 -19.29
CA LEU A 267 -1.63 18.94 -18.64
C LEU A 267 -0.58 19.60 -19.52
N THR A 268 0.24 20.42 -18.88
CA THR A 268 1.44 21.00 -19.48
C THR A 268 2.65 20.39 -18.80
N PHE A 269 3.76 20.25 -19.52
CA PHE A 269 5.00 19.78 -18.92
C PHE A 269 6.22 20.51 -19.45
N SER A 270 7.24 20.63 -18.59
CA SER A 270 8.56 21.17 -18.93
C SER A 270 9.64 20.16 -18.56
N GLN A 271 10.71 20.09 -19.36
CA GLN A 271 11.88 19.25 -19.10
C GLN A 271 13.10 20.10 -18.73
N GLU A 272 13.83 19.67 -17.71
CA GLU A 272 15.07 20.30 -17.23
C GLU A 272 16.13 19.21 -16.95
N THR A 273 17.33 19.37 -17.51
CA THR A 273 18.47 18.48 -17.20
C THR A 273 19.18 18.96 -15.93
N ILE A 274 19.28 18.10 -14.92
CA ILE A 274 19.95 18.39 -13.64
C ILE A 274 21.05 17.35 -13.39
N GLY A 275 22.30 17.70 -13.70
CA GLY A 275 23.43 16.79 -13.52
C GLY A 275 23.29 15.52 -14.37
N THR A 276 23.08 14.37 -13.73
CA THR A 276 22.91 13.07 -14.41
C THR A 276 21.45 12.62 -14.56
N ARG A 277 20.47 13.46 -14.18
CA ARG A 277 19.04 13.15 -14.26
C ARG A 277 18.28 14.16 -15.10
N GLU A 278 17.21 13.70 -15.72
CA GLU A 278 16.22 14.53 -16.41
C GLU A 278 15.03 14.74 -15.49
N LYS A 279 14.55 15.97 -15.38
CA LYS A 279 13.41 16.33 -14.54
C LYS A 279 12.27 16.82 -15.41
N ILE A 280 11.14 16.12 -15.37
CA ILE A 280 9.90 16.53 -16.01
C ILE A 280 9.02 17.12 -14.92
N ARG A 281 8.61 18.38 -15.08
CA ARG A 281 7.59 19.01 -14.23
C ARG A 281 6.28 19.02 -15.01
N VAL A 282 5.27 18.36 -14.48
CA VAL A 282 3.91 18.28 -15.02
C VAL A 282 2.99 19.17 -14.19
N THR A 283 2.19 20.00 -14.86
CA THR A 283 1.30 20.97 -14.24
C THR A 283 -0.10 20.89 -14.82
N GLN A 284 -1.09 20.93 -13.94
CA GLN A 284 -2.51 21.07 -14.28
C GLN A 284 -3.14 21.99 -13.25
N ASP A 285 -3.65 23.14 -13.68
CA ASP A 285 -4.08 24.25 -12.84
C ASP A 285 -3.05 24.61 -11.75
N ARG A 286 -3.42 24.48 -10.47
CA ARG A 286 -2.56 24.76 -9.31
C ARG A 286 -1.71 23.57 -8.85
N ASN A 287 -1.93 22.40 -9.46
CA ASN A 287 -1.30 21.15 -9.05
C ASN A 287 -0.03 20.90 -9.85
N THR A 288 0.97 20.29 -9.21
CA THR A 288 2.26 20.03 -9.83
C THR A 288 2.78 18.68 -9.39
N VAL A 289 3.24 17.91 -10.37
CA VAL A 289 3.92 16.63 -10.19
C VAL A 289 5.29 16.73 -10.86
N VAL A 290 6.31 16.20 -10.21
CA VAL A 290 7.69 16.19 -10.68
C VAL A 290 8.10 14.75 -10.88
N ILE A 291 8.47 14.40 -12.09
CA ILE A 291 9.00 13.09 -12.46
C ILE A 291 10.49 13.26 -12.71
N ASN A 292 11.29 12.57 -11.92
CA ASN A 292 12.74 12.64 -12.02
C ASN A 292 13.25 11.33 -12.60
N CYS A 293 13.90 11.40 -13.76
CA CYS A 293 14.35 10.26 -14.55
C CYS A 293 15.87 10.12 -14.49
N TYR A 294 16.37 8.97 -14.04
CA TYR A 294 17.80 8.65 -14.02
C TYR A 294 18.22 7.79 -15.22
N ARG A 295 19.53 7.77 -15.51
CA ARG A 295 20.13 7.07 -16.67
C ARG A 295 19.86 5.55 -16.75
N ASN A 296 19.47 4.91 -15.66
CA ASN A 296 19.16 3.48 -15.59
C ASN A 296 17.65 3.19 -15.69
N SER A 297 16.87 4.10 -16.28
CA SER A 297 15.41 4.02 -16.38
C SER A 297 14.72 3.87 -15.02
N LYS A 298 15.40 4.25 -13.93
CA LYS A 298 14.76 4.45 -12.63
C LYS A 298 14.19 5.84 -12.62
N THR A 299 12.92 5.93 -12.26
CA THR A 299 12.22 7.21 -12.17
C THR A 299 11.50 7.28 -10.83
N TYR A 300 11.44 8.48 -10.28
CA TYR A 300 10.66 8.73 -9.07
C TYR A 300 9.74 9.92 -9.29
N VAL A 301 8.46 9.68 -9.06
CA VAL A 301 7.36 10.63 -9.26
C VAL A 301 7.02 11.24 -7.91
N GLN A 302 7.04 12.56 -7.80
CA GLN A 302 6.87 13.33 -6.57
C GLN A 302 5.81 14.41 -6.75
N GLY A 303 4.98 14.64 -5.74
CA GLY A 303 3.99 15.72 -5.78
C GLY A 303 3.10 15.69 -4.56
N LYS A 304 2.18 16.66 -4.47
CA LYS A 304 1.07 16.56 -3.53
C LYS A 304 0.13 15.45 -3.99
N GLN A 305 -0.44 14.69 -3.05
CA GLN A 305 -1.49 13.70 -3.30
C GLN A 305 -2.77 14.38 -3.81
N THR A 306 -2.75 14.69 -5.10
CA THR A 306 -3.77 15.40 -5.85
C THR A 306 -4.30 14.45 -6.92
N VAL A 307 -5.47 14.77 -7.47
CA VAL A 307 -6.04 14.07 -8.63
C VAL A 307 -5.00 13.90 -9.76
N LEU A 308 -4.20 14.94 -10.04
CA LEU A 308 -3.09 14.89 -11.01
C LEU A 308 -2.03 13.84 -10.66
N PHE A 309 -1.61 13.78 -9.39
CA PHE A 309 -0.61 12.80 -8.94
C PHE A 309 -1.14 11.39 -9.09
N GLN A 310 -2.35 11.11 -8.60
CA GLN A 310 -2.98 9.80 -8.71
C GLN A 310 -3.13 9.37 -10.17
N LYS A 311 -3.59 10.27 -11.05
CA LYS A 311 -3.75 9.98 -12.48
C LYS A 311 -2.42 9.62 -13.16
N ILE A 312 -1.34 10.36 -12.88
CA ILE A 312 -0.02 10.04 -13.42
C ILE A 312 0.46 8.68 -12.93
N ILE A 313 0.28 8.37 -11.63
CA ILE A 313 0.69 7.08 -11.06
C ILE A 313 -0.12 5.93 -11.63
N SER A 314 -1.46 6.05 -11.69
CA SER A 314 -2.33 4.99 -12.19
C SER A 314 -2.06 4.67 -13.65
N THR A 315 -1.94 5.69 -14.51
CA THR A 315 -1.63 5.51 -15.93
C THR A 315 -0.23 4.93 -16.13
N ALA A 316 0.74 5.33 -15.30
CA ALA A 316 2.08 4.74 -15.34
C ALA A 316 2.08 3.28 -14.89
N ILE A 317 1.31 2.88 -13.87
CA ILE A 317 1.21 1.47 -13.47
C ILE A 317 0.55 0.65 -14.58
N GLU A 318 -0.51 1.19 -15.19
CA GLU A 318 -1.24 0.56 -16.30
C GLU A 318 -0.33 0.20 -17.48
N LEU A 319 0.64 1.07 -17.78
CA LEU A 319 1.53 0.91 -18.92
C LEU A 319 2.78 0.06 -18.61
N LEU A 320 2.87 -0.55 -17.42
CA LEU A 320 3.96 -1.46 -17.07
C LEU A 320 3.77 -2.80 -17.79
N GLY A 321 4.77 -3.22 -18.56
CA GLY A 321 4.72 -4.46 -19.34
C GLY A 321 5.13 -5.74 -18.61
N ASN A 322 5.42 -5.67 -17.30
CA ASN A 322 5.94 -6.79 -16.51
C ASN A 322 5.13 -6.99 -15.23
N LYS A 323 4.57 -8.19 -15.05
CA LYS A 323 3.78 -8.58 -13.86
C LYS A 323 4.51 -8.36 -12.54
N GLN A 324 5.79 -8.73 -12.45
CA GLN A 324 6.57 -8.59 -11.22
C GLN A 324 6.73 -7.11 -10.85
N THR A 325 7.05 -6.28 -11.85
CA THR A 325 7.19 -4.84 -11.66
C THR A 325 5.85 -4.19 -11.29
N VAL A 326 4.74 -4.64 -11.91
CA VAL A 326 3.39 -4.19 -11.54
C VAL A 326 3.10 -4.47 -10.07
N ILE A 327 3.33 -5.72 -9.63
CA ILE A 327 3.08 -6.13 -8.24
C ILE A 327 3.98 -5.38 -7.26
N GLU A 328 5.27 -5.26 -7.55
CA GLU A 328 6.21 -4.52 -6.70
C GLU A 328 5.84 -3.03 -6.60
N THR A 329 5.47 -2.40 -7.71
CA THR A 329 5.04 -1.00 -7.72
C THR A 329 3.71 -0.82 -7.00
N LEU A 330 2.74 -1.72 -7.18
CA LEU A 330 1.45 -1.68 -6.47
C LEU A 330 1.61 -1.92 -4.97
N ASN A 331 2.42 -2.91 -4.56
CA ASN A 331 2.77 -3.16 -3.16
C ASN A 331 3.43 -1.93 -2.54
N SER A 332 4.37 -1.31 -3.26
CA SER A 332 5.02 -0.08 -2.82
C SER A 332 4.03 1.09 -2.70
N TYR A 333 3.18 1.29 -3.70
CA TYR A 333 2.22 2.40 -3.76
C TYR A 333 1.11 2.28 -2.70
N HIS A 334 0.58 1.09 -2.51
CA HIS A 334 -0.48 0.79 -1.55
C HIS A 334 0.06 0.35 -0.18
N ALA A 335 1.38 0.27 -0.01
CA ALA A 335 2.06 -0.22 1.19
C ALA A 335 1.54 -1.60 1.65
N LEU A 336 1.44 -2.52 0.68
CA LEU A 336 1.09 -3.92 0.88
C LEU A 336 2.30 -4.83 0.64
N THR A 337 2.16 -6.08 1.04
CA THR A 337 3.19 -7.13 0.85
C THR A 337 2.58 -8.38 0.22
N LEU A 338 1.68 -8.21 -0.76
CA LEU A 338 1.05 -9.32 -1.46
C LEU A 338 2.08 -10.04 -2.33
N LYS A 339 2.13 -11.37 -2.22
CA LYS A 339 3.02 -12.19 -3.03
C LYS A 339 2.40 -12.45 -4.40
N GLU A 340 3.27 -12.61 -5.40
CA GLU A 340 2.86 -12.90 -6.78
C GLU A 340 1.93 -14.11 -6.87
N ASN A 341 2.27 -15.20 -6.18
CA ASN A 341 1.46 -16.42 -6.19
C ASN A 341 0.06 -16.23 -5.59
N GLU A 342 -0.10 -15.36 -4.59
CA GLU A 342 -1.42 -15.06 -3.99
C GLU A 342 -2.32 -14.34 -4.99
N ILE A 343 -1.74 -13.38 -5.72
CA ILE A 343 -2.45 -12.60 -6.73
C ILE A 343 -2.78 -13.47 -7.94
N GLU A 344 -1.85 -14.32 -8.39
CA GLU A 344 -2.10 -15.27 -9.49
C GLU A 344 -3.16 -16.30 -9.12
N THR A 345 -3.12 -16.84 -7.90
CA THR A 345 -4.19 -17.75 -7.41
C THR A 345 -5.54 -17.03 -7.42
N ARG A 346 -5.59 -15.77 -6.96
CA ARG A 346 -6.83 -14.98 -7.00
C ARG A 346 -7.27 -14.70 -8.44
N PHE A 347 -6.33 -14.45 -9.34
CA PHE A 347 -6.60 -14.21 -10.76
C PHE A 347 -7.29 -15.43 -11.38
N GLU A 348 -6.73 -16.63 -11.19
CA GLU A 348 -7.30 -17.89 -11.70
C GLU A 348 -8.69 -18.18 -11.11
N LEU A 349 -8.92 -17.82 -9.85
CA LEU A 349 -10.23 -17.98 -9.20
C LEU A 349 -11.30 -17.04 -9.78
N VAL A 350 -10.92 -15.83 -10.18
CA VAL A 350 -11.87 -14.80 -10.62
C VAL A 350 -12.04 -14.79 -12.15
N LEU A 351 -11.00 -15.17 -12.89
CA LEU A 351 -10.97 -15.23 -14.36
C LEU A 351 -10.59 -16.63 -14.86
N PRO A 352 -11.34 -17.68 -14.50
CA PRO A 352 -10.97 -19.07 -14.82
C PRO A 352 -10.95 -19.39 -16.33
N HIS A 353 -11.61 -18.59 -17.18
CA HIS A 353 -11.66 -18.80 -18.63
C HIS A 353 -10.66 -17.94 -19.41
N TYR A 354 -9.83 -17.14 -18.74
CA TYR A 354 -8.89 -16.24 -19.39
C TYR A 354 -7.87 -16.96 -20.28
N ARG A 355 -7.73 -16.54 -21.53
CA ARG A 355 -6.92 -17.23 -22.57
C ARG A 355 -5.47 -16.75 -22.71
N HIS A 356 -5.03 -15.77 -21.91
CA HIS A 356 -3.66 -15.20 -21.98
C HIS A 356 -3.23 -14.67 -23.36
N GLU A 357 -4.17 -14.10 -24.13
CA GLU A 357 -3.95 -13.66 -25.52
C GLU A 357 -3.06 -12.41 -25.63
N SER A 358 -2.99 -11.58 -24.59
CA SER A 358 -2.19 -10.36 -24.58
C SER A 358 -1.50 -10.18 -23.23
N LYS A 359 -0.17 -10.01 -23.25
CA LYS A 359 0.63 -9.76 -22.05
C LYS A 359 0.27 -8.43 -21.39
N LYS A 360 0.03 -7.39 -22.20
CA LYS A 360 -0.38 -6.06 -21.72
C LYS A 360 -1.76 -6.10 -21.06
N HIS A 361 -2.69 -6.83 -21.68
CA HIS A 361 -4.03 -6.99 -21.13
C HIS A 361 -4.02 -7.82 -19.85
N TYR A 362 -3.19 -8.87 -19.82
CA TYR A 362 -2.98 -9.68 -18.61
C TYR A 362 -2.48 -8.83 -17.44
N THR A 363 -1.47 -7.99 -17.62
CA THR A 363 -0.97 -7.12 -16.55
C THR A 363 -1.99 -6.08 -16.08
N ASN A 364 -2.84 -5.59 -16.99
CA ASN A 364 -3.96 -4.71 -16.64
C ASN A 364 -5.01 -5.45 -15.78
N LEU A 365 -5.44 -6.64 -16.19
CA LEU A 365 -6.37 -7.46 -15.40
C LEU A 365 -5.78 -7.91 -14.06
N LEU A 366 -4.47 -8.22 -14.03
CA LEU A 366 -3.75 -8.54 -12.80
C LEU A 366 -3.79 -7.37 -11.81
N SER A 367 -3.70 -6.13 -12.31
CA SER A 367 -3.85 -4.93 -11.49
C SER A 367 -5.28 -4.79 -10.93
N ALA A 368 -6.30 -5.08 -11.74
CA ALA A 368 -7.69 -5.12 -11.26
C ALA A 368 -7.87 -6.15 -10.14
N VAL A 369 -7.33 -7.37 -10.33
CA VAL A 369 -7.38 -8.45 -9.35
C VAL A 369 -6.64 -8.06 -8.07
N TYR A 370 -5.43 -7.51 -8.18
CA TYR A 370 -4.68 -6.95 -7.04
C TYR A 370 -5.51 -5.94 -6.27
N ASN A 371 -6.19 -5.01 -6.96
CA ASN A 371 -7.00 -3.98 -6.32
C ASN A 371 -8.18 -4.55 -5.52
N THR A 372 -8.69 -5.74 -5.87
CA THR A 372 -9.71 -6.42 -5.05
C THR A 372 -9.17 -6.86 -3.68
N MET A 373 -7.87 -7.14 -3.61
CA MET A 373 -7.16 -7.60 -2.42
C MET A 373 -6.66 -6.44 -1.54
N LEU A 374 -6.88 -5.19 -1.95
CA LEU A 374 -6.40 -4.02 -1.21
C LEU A 374 -6.95 -4.01 0.22
N THR A 375 -6.08 -3.83 1.22
CA THR A 375 -6.47 -3.59 2.61
C THR A 375 -6.06 -2.19 3.05
N GLY A 376 -6.76 -1.62 4.03
CA GLY A 376 -6.51 -0.27 4.53
C GLY A 376 -7.43 0.81 3.95
N TYR A 377 -7.21 2.05 4.39
CA TYR A 377 -8.04 3.20 4.04
C TYR A 377 -7.36 4.09 2.99
N MET A 378 -8.07 4.41 1.91
CA MET A 378 -7.75 5.49 0.98
C MET A 378 -8.86 6.56 1.06
N PRO A 379 -8.53 7.86 0.97
CA PRO A 379 -9.54 8.91 0.92
C PRO A 379 -10.32 8.93 -0.40
N ASP A 380 -9.76 8.30 -1.45
CA ASP A 380 -10.35 8.16 -2.78
C ASP A 380 -9.88 6.83 -3.39
N TYR A 381 -10.83 5.97 -3.74
CA TYR A 381 -10.61 4.65 -4.35
C TYR A 381 -10.86 4.65 -5.87
N THR A 382 -11.11 5.80 -6.49
CA THR A 382 -11.44 5.91 -7.93
C THR A 382 -10.35 5.34 -8.82
N CYS A 383 -9.08 5.49 -8.43
CA CYS A 383 -7.96 4.91 -9.18
C CYS A 383 -7.95 3.38 -9.20
N LEU A 384 -8.66 2.72 -8.27
CA LEU A 384 -8.66 1.25 -8.20
C LEU A 384 -9.43 0.62 -9.36
N VAL A 385 -10.48 1.28 -9.84
CA VAL A 385 -11.36 0.74 -10.88
C VAL A 385 -10.86 1.04 -12.30
N THR A 386 -9.83 1.87 -12.47
CA THR A 386 -9.33 2.25 -13.81
C THR A 386 -8.89 1.07 -14.67
N PRO A 387 -8.27 -0.02 -14.14
CA PRO A 387 -7.93 -1.17 -14.97
C PRO A 387 -9.15 -1.86 -15.59
N ILE A 388 -10.33 -1.77 -14.96
CA ILE A 388 -11.58 -2.30 -15.52
C ILE A 388 -12.05 -1.49 -16.72
N PHE A 389 -11.85 -0.17 -16.73
CA PHE A 389 -12.24 0.68 -17.87
C PHE A 389 -11.50 0.24 -19.12
N ARG A 390 -10.19 0.02 -18.98
CA ARG A 390 -9.32 -0.46 -20.06
C ARG A 390 -9.67 -1.86 -20.52
N ALA A 391 -10.05 -2.71 -19.58
CA ALA A 391 -10.50 -4.03 -19.94
C ALA A 391 -11.79 -3.97 -20.77
N TYR A 392 -12.75 -3.12 -20.38
CA TYR A 392 -13.94 -2.89 -21.19
C TYR A 392 -13.60 -2.33 -22.57
N GLU A 393 -12.72 -1.34 -22.68
CA GLU A 393 -12.24 -0.80 -23.97
C GLU A 393 -11.64 -1.92 -24.83
N TYR A 394 -10.75 -2.73 -24.25
CA TYR A 394 -10.14 -3.86 -24.93
C TYR A 394 -11.19 -4.82 -25.51
N TYR A 395 -12.18 -5.26 -24.73
CA TYR A 395 -13.21 -6.17 -25.23
C TYR A 395 -14.19 -5.50 -26.19
N LEU A 396 -14.45 -4.20 -26.06
CA LEU A 396 -15.22 -3.45 -27.06
C LEU A 396 -14.47 -3.41 -28.39
N HIS A 397 -13.16 -3.19 -28.42
CA HIS A 397 -12.36 -3.30 -29.64
C HIS A 397 -12.39 -4.71 -30.24
N ARG A 398 -12.27 -5.75 -29.41
CA ARG A 398 -12.35 -7.15 -29.88
C ARG A 398 -13.70 -7.46 -30.53
N ILE A 399 -14.81 -7.03 -29.92
CA ILE A 399 -16.15 -7.35 -30.43
C ILE A 399 -16.52 -6.43 -31.59
N LEU A 400 -16.42 -5.11 -31.43
CA LEU A 400 -16.83 -4.15 -32.44
C LEU A 400 -15.85 -4.13 -33.61
N GLY A 401 -14.55 -4.16 -33.33
CA GLY A 401 -13.47 -4.13 -34.32
C GLY A 401 -13.24 -5.49 -34.95
N ASP A 402 -12.73 -6.47 -34.19
CA ASP A 402 -12.27 -7.72 -34.79
C ASP A 402 -13.42 -8.59 -35.32
N ILE A 403 -14.55 -8.66 -34.59
CA ILE A 403 -15.69 -9.52 -34.95
C ILE A 403 -16.68 -8.77 -35.84
N MET A 404 -17.10 -7.57 -35.43
CA MET A 404 -18.06 -6.76 -36.18
C MET A 404 -17.41 -5.88 -37.25
N GLY A 405 -16.08 -5.84 -37.38
CA GLY A 405 -15.36 -5.12 -38.44
C GLY A 405 -15.60 -3.61 -38.48
N LEU A 406 -15.97 -3.00 -37.36
CA LEU A 406 -16.21 -1.57 -37.24
C LEU A 406 -14.91 -0.82 -36.96
N ASP A 407 -14.87 0.44 -37.35
CA ASP A 407 -13.76 1.32 -36.99
C ASP A 407 -13.94 1.84 -35.57
N THR A 408 -13.15 1.30 -34.65
CA THR A 408 -13.28 1.55 -33.21
C THR A 408 -12.34 2.60 -32.68
N GLU A 409 -11.52 3.21 -33.54
CA GLU A 409 -10.62 4.30 -33.18
C GLU A 409 -10.86 5.48 -34.14
N THR A 410 -10.54 6.70 -33.72
CA THR A 410 -10.50 7.84 -34.63
C THR A 410 -9.13 7.95 -35.29
N ASP A 411 -8.99 8.81 -36.30
CA ASP A 411 -7.70 9.15 -36.91
C ASP A 411 -6.64 9.67 -35.89
N LYS A 412 -7.08 10.05 -34.69
CA LYS A 412 -6.23 10.52 -33.58
C LYS A 412 -5.92 9.43 -32.55
N GLY A 413 -6.39 8.19 -32.76
CA GLY A 413 -6.21 7.08 -31.82
C GLY A 413 -7.10 7.13 -30.58
N THR A 414 -8.17 7.95 -30.60
CA THR A 414 -9.16 7.99 -29.51
C THR A 414 -10.24 6.95 -29.72
N ASN A 415 -10.86 6.46 -28.64
CA ASN A 415 -11.87 5.42 -28.74
C ASN A 415 -13.12 5.93 -29.48
N ASN A 416 -13.61 5.14 -30.44
CA ASN A 416 -14.83 5.40 -31.18
C ASN A 416 -15.83 4.27 -31.00
N PHE A 417 -16.67 4.40 -29.97
CA PHE A 417 -17.73 3.42 -29.68
C PHE A 417 -19.14 4.01 -29.90
N SER A 418 -19.28 4.91 -30.86
CA SER A 418 -20.54 5.60 -31.19
C SER A 418 -21.58 4.71 -31.91
N PHE A 419 -21.75 3.47 -31.43
CA PHE A 419 -22.57 2.42 -32.05
C PHE A 419 -23.75 1.98 -31.17
N PHE A 420 -24.07 2.75 -30.14
CA PHE A 420 -25.09 2.42 -29.14
C PHE A 420 -26.06 3.57 -28.94
N SER A 421 -27.31 3.23 -28.60
CA SER A 421 -28.33 4.18 -28.18
C SER A 421 -28.86 3.81 -26.81
N LYS A 422 -29.09 4.82 -25.97
CA LYS A 422 -29.68 4.64 -24.65
C LYS A 422 -31.18 4.41 -24.78
N ASN A 423 -31.68 3.34 -24.20
CA ASN A 423 -33.10 3.00 -24.18
C ASN A 423 -33.85 3.70 -23.03
N SER A 424 -35.17 3.51 -22.97
CA SER A 424 -36.04 4.18 -21.99
C SER A 424 -35.76 3.84 -20.53
N VAL A 425 -35.13 2.68 -20.26
CA VAL A 425 -34.73 2.26 -18.90
C VAL A 425 -33.29 2.63 -18.57
N GLY A 426 -32.61 3.36 -19.46
CA GLY A 426 -31.27 3.88 -19.25
C GLY A 426 -30.12 2.94 -19.61
N LEU A 427 -30.40 1.78 -20.19
CA LEU A 427 -29.41 0.82 -20.68
C LEU A 427 -29.05 1.14 -22.14
N TYR A 428 -27.89 0.69 -22.59
CA TYR A 428 -27.43 0.94 -23.96
C TYR A 428 -27.60 -0.29 -24.85
N GLU A 429 -28.06 -0.04 -26.08
CA GLU A 429 -28.29 -1.08 -27.09
C GLU A 429 -27.55 -0.75 -28.38
N CYS A 430 -26.89 -1.75 -28.96
CA CYS A 430 -26.20 -1.60 -30.23
C CYS A 430 -27.20 -1.26 -31.35
N ASN A 431 -26.98 -0.12 -32.00
CA ASN A 431 -27.81 0.40 -33.09
C ASN A 431 -27.20 0.14 -34.49
N ASN A 432 -25.98 -0.41 -34.55
CA ASN A 432 -25.30 -0.70 -35.80
C ASN A 432 -25.85 -1.97 -36.48
N ARG A 433 -25.98 -1.96 -37.81
CA ARG A 433 -26.51 -3.09 -38.59
C ARG A 433 -25.63 -4.35 -38.50
N ARG A 434 -24.32 -4.21 -38.24
CA ARG A 434 -23.39 -5.34 -38.14
C ARG A 434 -23.59 -6.18 -36.88
N LYS A 435 -24.47 -5.76 -35.95
CA LYS A 435 -24.87 -6.57 -34.79
C LYS A 435 -25.46 -7.94 -35.16
N ASN A 436 -25.98 -8.08 -36.38
CA ASN A 436 -26.48 -9.34 -36.93
C ASN A 436 -25.38 -10.41 -37.12
N LEU A 437 -24.10 -10.05 -36.99
CA LEU A 437 -22.98 -11.00 -36.96
C LEU A 437 -22.86 -11.74 -35.62
N LEU A 438 -23.54 -11.25 -34.58
CA LEU A 438 -23.51 -11.82 -33.24
C LEU A 438 -24.72 -12.73 -33.00
N SER A 439 -24.53 -13.77 -32.20
CA SER A 439 -25.66 -14.49 -31.60
C SER A 439 -26.44 -13.58 -30.65
N GLN A 440 -27.67 -13.94 -30.29
CA GLN A 440 -28.45 -13.15 -29.32
C GLN A 440 -27.71 -13.01 -27.98
N GLN A 441 -27.08 -14.09 -27.50
CA GLN A 441 -26.31 -14.07 -26.24
C GLN A 441 -25.08 -13.15 -26.33
N GLN A 442 -24.38 -13.15 -27.47
CA GLN A 442 -23.24 -12.27 -27.71
C GLN A 442 -23.67 -10.80 -27.82
N LEU A 443 -24.83 -10.53 -28.42
CA LEU A 443 -25.40 -9.18 -28.51
C LEU A 443 -25.85 -8.67 -27.14
N ASP A 444 -26.52 -9.51 -26.34
CA ASP A 444 -26.93 -9.18 -24.98
C ASP A 444 -25.71 -8.87 -24.11
N TYR A 445 -24.65 -9.68 -24.24
CA TYR A 445 -23.36 -9.42 -23.60
C TYR A 445 -22.75 -8.09 -24.05
N LEU A 446 -22.69 -7.80 -25.35
CA LEU A 446 -22.14 -6.55 -25.88
C LEU A 446 -22.90 -5.32 -25.34
N ASN A 447 -24.23 -5.39 -25.28
CA ASN A 447 -25.07 -4.34 -24.73
C ASN A 447 -24.81 -4.14 -23.23
N ASN A 448 -24.67 -5.23 -22.47
CA ASN A 448 -24.32 -5.16 -21.05
C ASN A 448 -22.91 -4.57 -20.85
N LEU A 449 -21.91 -5.06 -21.59
CA LEU A 449 -20.54 -4.55 -21.58
C LEU A 449 -20.49 -3.05 -21.83
N TYR A 450 -21.15 -2.56 -22.87
CA TYR A 450 -21.15 -1.13 -23.17
C TYR A 450 -21.94 -0.32 -22.12
N THR A 451 -23.02 -0.88 -21.57
CA THR A 451 -23.77 -0.24 -20.49
C THR A 451 -22.90 -0.07 -19.25
N GLN A 452 -22.19 -1.12 -18.83
CA GLN A 452 -21.26 -1.08 -17.69
C GLN A 452 -20.06 -0.16 -17.96
N TYR A 453 -19.50 -0.24 -19.17
CA TYR A 453 -18.45 0.68 -19.62
C TYR A 453 -18.89 2.13 -19.44
N ASN A 454 -20.07 2.51 -19.93
CA ASN A 454 -20.54 3.87 -19.83
C ASN A 454 -20.94 4.26 -18.40
N SER A 455 -21.56 3.37 -17.62
CA SER A 455 -21.98 3.67 -16.24
C SER A 455 -20.81 3.85 -15.28
N VAL A 456 -19.67 3.23 -15.56
CA VAL A 456 -18.48 3.33 -14.70
C VAL A 456 -17.47 4.34 -15.25
N ARG A 457 -17.20 4.34 -16.57
CA ARG A 457 -16.29 5.32 -17.17
C ARG A 457 -16.83 6.73 -17.00
N HIS A 458 -18.07 7.02 -17.40
CA HIS A 458 -18.60 8.38 -17.36
C HIS A 458 -18.47 9.07 -15.99
N PRO A 459 -18.85 8.49 -14.83
CA PRO A 459 -18.63 9.18 -13.56
C PRO A 459 -17.16 9.26 -13.14
N TYR A 460 -16.33 8.26 -13.45
CA TYR A 460 -15.02 8.08 -12.82
C TYR A 460 -13.80 8.32 -13.75
N SER A 461 -14.03 8.60 -15.03
CA SER A 461 -12.99 8.99 -16.00
C SER A 461 -12.78 10.51 -16.05
N HIS A 462 -13.69 11.29 -15.46
CA HIS A 462 -13.56 12.73 -15.34
C HIS A 462 -12.74 13.11 -14.11
N TRP A 463 -11.42 13.16 -14.28
CA TRP A 463 -10.51 13.70 -13.29
C TRP A 463 -10.51 15.23 -13.44
N SER A 464 -11.45 15.91 -12.78
CA SER A 464 -11.48 17.38 -12.84
C SER A 464 -10.23 17.94 -12.15
N ALA A 465 -9.68 19.02 -12.70
CA ALA A 465 -8.45 19.61 -12.16
C ALA A 465 -8.64 20.26 -10.77
N SER A 466 -9.89 20.46 -10.36
CA SER A 466 -10.34 20.86 -9.02
C SER A 466 -10.71 19.61 -8.20
N ASP A 467 -10.04 19.35 -7.08
CA ASP A 467 -10.35 18.19 -6.22
C ASP A 467 -11.81 18.18 -5.68
N VAL A 468 -12.56 19.27 -5.84
CA VAL A 468 -13.93 19.46 -5.32
C VAL A 468 -15.01 18.99 -6.31
N ASP A 469 -14.71 18.94 -7.61
CA ASP A 469 -15.70 18.70 -8.67
C ASP A 469 -15.60 17.29 -9.30
N THR A 470 -14.62 16.49 -8.87
CA THR A 470 -14.39 15.11 -9.36
C THR A 470 -15.30 14.14 -8.59
N ALA A 471 -16.05 13.29 -9.30
CA ALA A 471 -16.77 12.21 -8.64
C ALA A 471 -15.75 11.19 -8.12
N VAL A 472 -15.81 10.92 -6.82
CA VAL A 472 -14.86 10.05 -6.13
C VAL A 472 -15.56 8.83 -5.53
N ILE A 473 -14.88 7.70 -5.53
CA ILE A 473 -15.29 6.52 -4.78
C ILE A 473 -14.70 6.66 -3.36
N THR A 474 -15.53 6.98 -2.37
CA THR A 474 -15.07 7.22 -0.99
C THR A 474 -15.07 5.97 -0.12
N ASP A 475 -15.58 4.85 -0.64
CA ASP A 475 -15.75 3.59 0.08
C ASP A 475 -15.14 2.42 -0.69
N ILE A 476 -14.38 1.58 0.03
CA ILE A 476 -13.66 0.46 -0.57
C ILE A 476 -14.60 -0.67 -1.03
N ALA A 477 -15.76 -0.84 -0.38
CA ALA A 477 -16.71 -1.86 -0.79
C ALA A 477 -17.29 -1.53 -2.17
N THR A 478 -17.64 -0.26 -2.39
CA THR A 478 -18.09 0.23 -3.71
C THR A 478 -17.05 0.00 -4.79
N ALA A 479 -15.77 0.31 -4.53
CA ALA A 479 -14.68 0.06 -5.49
C ALA A 479 -14.52 -1.43 -5.79
N ARG A 480 -14.61 -2.29 -4.75
CA ARG A 480 -14.50 -3.74 -4.90
C ARG A 480 -15.68 -4.34 -5.66
N ASP A 481 -16.89 -3.85 -5.43
CA ASP A 481 -18.07 -4.32 -6.16
C ASP A 481 -17.91 -4.02 -7.66
N LEU A 482 -17.51 -2.79 -8.02
CA LEU A 482 -17.21 -2.42 -9.40
C LEU A 482 -16.08 -3.25 -10.03
N LEU A 483 -15.03 -3.55 -9.26
CA LEU A 483 -13.95 -4.42 -9.69
C LEU A 483 -14.43 -5.84 -9.94
N ASN A 484 -15.16 -6.43 -8.99
CA ASN A 484 -15.64 -7.81 -9.07
C ASN A 484 -16.67 -7.97 -10.19
N ASP A 485 -17.64 -7.06 -10.29
CA ASP A 485 -18.64 -7.06 -11.36
C ASP A 485 -17.98 -6.96 -12.73
N GLY A 486 -16.98 -6.09 -12.86
CA GLY A 486 -16.21 -5.97 -14.10
C GLY A 486 -15.42 -7.21 -14.44
N LEU A 487 -14.73 -7.82 -13.47
CA LEU A 487 -13.98 -9.06 -13.67
C LEU A 487 -14.90 -10.24 -14.06
N VAL A 488 -16.08 -10.36 -13.44
CA VAL A 488 -17.07 -11.36 -13.81
C VAL A 488 -17.54 -11.16 -15.25
N LEU A 489 -17.82 -9.92 -15.64
CA LEU A 489 -18.22 -9.61 -17.01
C LEU A 489 -17.09 -9.94 -18.01
N ILE A 490 -15.84 -9.67 -17.64
CA ILE A 490 -14.67 -10.00 -18.45
C ILE A 490 -14.50 -11.50 -18.62
N ASP A 491 -14.69 -12.30 -17.56
CA ASP A 491 -14.64 -13.76 -17.67
C ASP A 491 -15.74 -14.31 -18.60
N GLN A 492 -16.94 -13.73 -18.53
CA GLN A 492 -18.07 -14.12 -19.40
C GLN A 492 -17.74 -13.99 -20.89
N TYR A 493 -16.93 -13.01 -21.31
CA TYR A 493 -16.47 -12.87 -22.69
C TYR A 493 -15.92 -14.19 -23.23
N TYR A 494 -15.04 -14.86 -22.48
CA TYR A 494 -14.34 -16.06 -22.92
C TYR A 494 -15.24 -17.30 -23.03
N SER A 495 -16.42 -17.25 -22.42
CA SER A 495 -17.44 -18.30 -22.57
C SER A 495 -18.33 -18.08 -23.80
N LEU A 496 -18.43 -16.85 -24.30
CA LEU A 496 -19.33 -16.45 -25.38
C LEU A 496 -18.63 -16.22 -26.72
N PHE A 497 -17.36 -15.85 -26.69
CA PHE A 497 -16.48 -15.58 -27.84
C PHE A 497 -15.18 -16.36 -27.67
#